data_AF-A0A5K0UXG1-F1
#
_entry.id   AF-A0A5K0UXG1-F1
#
_cell.length_a   1.000
_cell.length_b   1.000
_cell.length_c   1.000
_cell.angle_alpha   90.00
_cell.angle_beta   90.00
_cell.angle_gamma   90.00
#
_symmetry.space_group_name_H-M   'P 1'
#
loop_
_entity.id
_entity.type
_entity.pdbx_description
1 polymer ?
#
loop_
_entity_poly.entity_id
_entity_poly.type
_entity_poly.pdbx_seq_one_letter_code
_entity_poly.pdbx_strand_id
1 'polypeptide(L)' 'RCGAMELERWVRRAFEEERPMPEIVDPKLLQEVHAKREVLAVFHLALACTAEDPEVRPRMRLASETLDR' A
#
# COMPACT_ATOMS: atom_id res chain seq x y z
N ARG A 1 -19.86 -10.78 0.22
CA ARG A 1 -18.68 -10.05 -0.33
C ARG A 1 -17.90 -9.48 0.87
N CYS A 2 -17.00 -10.25 1.47
CA CYS A 2 -16.37 -9.90 2.77
C CYS A 2 -14.85 -9.72 2.76
N GLY A 3 -14.13 -9.91 1.64
CA GLY A 3 -12.65 -9.93 1.67
C GLY A 3 -11.96 -8.55 1.64
N ALA A 4 -12.55 -7.54 1.00
CA ALA A 4 -11.84 -6.27 0.73
C ALA A 4 -11.62 -5.40 1.98
N MET A 5 -12.60 -5.35 2.91
CA MET A 5 -12.45 -4.62 4.19
C MET A 5 -11.47 -5.28 5.16
N GLU A 6 -11.14 -6.56 4.95
CA GLU A 6 -10.20 -7.29 5.79
C GLU A 6 -8.76 -7.00 5.37
N LEU A 7 -8.49 -6.95 4.06
CA LEU A 7 -7.15 -6.73 3.53
C LEU A 7 -6.62 -5.32 3.86
N GLU A 8 -7.40 -4.27 3.59
CA GLU A 8 -6.96 -2.89 3.86
C GLU A 8 -6.64 -2.68 5.35
N ARG A 9 -7.51 -3.19 6.23
CA ARG A 9 -7.33 -3.09 7.68
C ARG A 9 -6.11 -3.87 8.16
N TRP A 10 -5.86 -5.05 7.58
CA TRP A 10 -4.68 -5.84 7.88
C TRP A 10 -3.40 -5.12 7.44
N VAL A 11 -3.37 -4.54 6.23
CA VAL A 11 -2.20 -3.77 5.74
C VAL A 11 -1.97 -2.55 6.63
N ARG A 12 -3.01 -1.81 6.99
CA ARG A 12 -2.92 -0.63 7.87
C ARG A 12 -2.30 -0.99 9.22
N ARG A 13 -2.81 -2.04 9.88
CA ARG A 13 -2.24 -2.56 11.12
C ARG A 13 -0.78 -2.98 10.95
N ALA A 14 -0.44 -3.67 9.86
CA ALA A 14 0.92 -4.10 9.62
C ALA A 14 1.91 -2.93 9.49
N PHE A 15 1.47 -1.79 8.94
CA PHE A 15 2.26 -0.56 8.89
C PHE A 15 2.37 0.13 10.25
N GLU A 16 1.27 0.17 11.03
CA GLU A 16 1.28 0.71 12.41
C GLU A 16 2.20 -0.09 13.35
N GLU A 17 2.26 -1.41 13.16
CA GLU A 17 3.12 -2.33 13.91
C GLU A 17 4.55 -2.41 13.36
N GLU A 18 4.88 -1.64 12.32
CA GLU A 18 6.17 -1.66 11.62
C GLU A 18 6.61 -3.07 11.20
N ARG A 19 5.66 -3.92 10.79
CA ARG A 19 5.94 -5.29 10.38
C ARG A 19 6.91 -5.29 9.19
N PRO A 20 7.88 -6.20 9.15
CA PRO A 20 8.88 -6.22 8.09
C PRO A 20 8.23 -6.57 6.75
N MET A 21 8.66 -5.91 5.68
CA MET A 21 8.10 -6.09 4.32
C MET A 21 7.86 -7.55 3.90
N PRO A 22 8.77 -8.53 4.16
CA PRO A 22 8.56 -9.92 3.77
C PRO A 22 7.29 -10.57 4.31
N GLU A 23 6.70 -10.03 5.38
CA GLU A 23 5.46 -10.51 5.95
C GLU A 23 4.20 -9.91 5.31
N ILE A 24 4.36 -8.81 4.56
CA ILE A 24 3.25 -8.01 4.01
C ILE A 24 3.18 -8.15 2.48
N VAL A 25 4.33 -8.32 1.84
CA VAL A 25 4.51 -8.39 0.39
C VAL A 25 4.29 -9.81 -0.13
N ASP A 26 3.77 -9.94 -1.35
CA ASP A 26 3.69 -11.24 -2.04
C ASP A 26 5.08 -11.93 -2.04
N PRO A 27 5.19 -13.17 -1.52
CA PRO A 27 6.45 -13.92 -1.50
C PRO A 27 7.16 -14.00 -2.86
N LYS A 28 6.42 -13.99 -3.97
CA LYS A 28 6.98 -14.01 -5.32
C LYS A 28 7.74 -12.73 -5.67
N LEU A 29 7.43 -11.61 -5.03
CA LEU A 29 8.09 -10.32 -5.23
C LEU A 29 9.31 -10.14 -4.31
N LEU A 30 9.54 -11.03 -3.33
CA LEU A 30 10.67 -10.89 -2.39
C LEU A 30 12.04 -11.12 -3.05
N GLN A 31 12.06 -11.80 -4.19
CA GLN A 31 13.27 -12.00 -5.00
C GLN A 31 13.66 -10.71 -5.74
N GLU A 32 12.72 -9.78 -5.93
CA GLU A 32 12.90 -8.56 -6.72
C GLU A 32 13.49 -7.44 -5.86
N VAL A 33 14.79 -7.55 -5.57
CA VAL A 33 15.53 -6.59 -4.72
C VAL A 33 15.48 -5.15 -5.21
N HIS A 34 15.30 -4.95 -6.53
CA HIS A 34 15.21 -3.63 -7.14
C HIS A 34 13.85 -2.97 -6.92
N ALA A 35 12.78 -3.74 -6.74
CA ALA A 35 11.41 -3.24 -6.62
C ALA A 35 11.05 -2.77 -5.19
N LYS A 36 11.97 -2.89 -4.23
CA LYS A 36 11.69 -2.60 -2.81
C LYS A 36 11.18 -1.17 -2.59
N ARG A 37 11.70 -0.19 -3.33
CA ARG A 37 11.31 1.22 -3.18
C ARG A 37 9.93 1.47 -3.77
N GLU A 38 9.67 0.90 -4.93
CA GLU A 38 8.41 0.96 -5.66
C GLU A 38 7.30 0.29 -4.85
N VAL A 39 7.56 -0.88 -4.28
CA VAL A 39 6.63 -1.60 -3.41
C VAL A 39 6.23 -0.73 -2.20
N LEU A 40 7.20 -0.13 -1.51
CA LEU A 40 6.90 0.79 -0.39
C LEU A 40 6.10 2.01 -0.85
N ALA A 41 6.46 2.62 -1.98
CA ALA A 41 5.73 3.76 -2.52
C ALA A 41 4.28 3.42 -2.85
N VAL A 42 4.04 2.26 -3.48
CA VAL A 42 2.69 1.76 -3.80
C VAL A 42 1.87 1.52 -2.53
N PHE A 43 2.45 0.96 -1.46
CA PHE A 43 1.73 0.80 -0.20
C PHE A 43 1.32 2.13 0.42
N HIS A 44 2.24 3.10 0.49
CA HIS A 44 1.91 4.44 1.00
C HIS A 44 0.80 5.10 0.18
N LEU A 45 0.87 4.98 -1.14
CA LEU A 45 -0.18 5.50 -2.03
C LEU A 45 -1.52 4.78 -1.81
N ALA A 46 -1.51 3.44 -1.72
CA ALA A 46 -2.71 2.66 -1.49
C ALA A 46 -3.39 3.02 -0.17
N LEU A 47 -2.63 3.13 0.92
CA LEU A 47 -3.13 3.54 2.23
C LEU A 47 -3.72 4.96 2.24
N ALA A 48 -3.15 5.88 1.46
CA ALA A 48 -3.69 7.22 1.27
C ALA A 48 -4.99 7.20 0.44
N CYS A 49 -5.04 6.42 -0.64
CA CYS A 49 -6.23 6.23 -1.48
C CYS A 49 -7.41 5.60 -0.72
N THR A 50 -7.12 4.76 0.27
CA THR A 50 -8.13 4.07 1.09
C THR A 50 -8.30 4.68 2.49
N ALA A 51 -7.83 5.92 2.72
CA ALA A 51 -8.01 6.59 3.99
C ALA A 51 -9.48 6.68 4.40
N GLU A 52 -9.78 6.50 5.69
CA GLU A 52 -11.15 6.56 6.19
C GLU A 52 -11.77 7.94 5.93
N ASP A 53 -11.03 9.01 6.22
CA ASP A 53 -11.39 10.39 5.90
C ASP A 53 -11.26 10.65 4.38
N PRO A 54 -12.37 10.97 3.69
CA PRO A 54 -12.33 11.30 2.26
C PRO A 54 -11.50 12.54 1.92
N GLU A 55 -11.36 13.51 2.84
CA GLU A 55 -10.70 14.79 2.57
C GLU A 55 -9.17 14.63 2.47
N VAL A 56 -8.60 13.59 3.09
CA VAL A 56 -7.17 13.31 3.00
C VAL A 56 -6.81 12.39 1.82
N ARG A 57 -7.80 11.86 1.10
CA ARG A 57 -7.55 10.99 -0.05
C ARG A 57 -6.95 11.80 -1.21
N PRO A 58 -5.92 11.29 -1.89
CA PRO A 58 -5.37 11.95 -3.05
C PRO A 58 -6.40 11.99 -4.19
N ARG A 59 -6.36 13.06 -4.99
CA ARG A 59 -7.08 13.07 -6.26
C ARG A 59 -6.48 12.02 -7.19
N MET A 60 -7.32 11.41 -8.02
CA MET A 60 -6.89 10.36 -8.96
C MET A 60 -5.71 10.79 -9.84
N ARG A 61 -5.65 12.06 -10.24
CA ARG A 61 -4.52 12.62 -10.98
C ARG A 61 -3.19 12.45 -10.23
N LEU A 62 -3.14 12.78 -8.93
CA LEU A 62 -1.94 12.63 -8.12
C LEU A 62 -1.57 11.14 -7.95
N ALA A 63 -2.57 10.27 -7.82
CA ALA A 63 -2.33 8.83 -7.74
C ALA A 63 -1.67 8.30 -9.03
N SER A 64 -2.18 8.68 -10.20
CA SER A 64 -1.57 8.33 -11.49
C SER A 64 -0.15 8.89 -11.63
N GLU A 65 0.04 10.18 -11.35
CA GLU A 65 1.35 10.83 -11.42
C GLU A 65 2.38 10.23 -10.44
N THR A 66 1.92 9.62 -9.35
CA THR A 66 2.78 8.92 -8.39
C THR A 66 3.17 7.53 -8.89
N LEU A 67 2.28 6.84 -9.61
CA LEU A 67 2.54 5.50 -10.18
C LEU A 67 3.36 5.55 -11.47
N ASP A 68 3.31 6.66 -12.21
CA ASP A 68 4.05 6.86 -13.47
C ASP A 68 5.54 7.22 -13.26
N ARG A 69 5.96 7.41 -12.01
CA ARG A 69 7.34 7.77 -11.62
C ARG A 69 8.18 6.55 -11.28
#